data_AF-A0A2E3UVH1-F1
#
_entry.id   AF-A0A2E3UVH1-F1
#
_cell.length_a   1.000
_cell.length_b   1.000
_cell.length_c   1.000
_cell.angle_alpha   90.00
_cell.angle_beta   90.00
_cell.angle_gamma   90.00
#
_symmetry.space_group_name_H-M   'P 1'
#
loop_
_entity.id
_entity.type
_entity.pdbx_description
1 polymer ?
#
loop_
_entity_poly.entity_id
_entity_poly.type
_entity_poly.pdbx_seq_one_letter_code
_entity_poly.pdbx_strand_id
1 'polypeptide(L)'
;EQKISASPAPSLVYSELNLIKKTCRDFFDEGLEMILCDHYNTYLQLRSFFSENLPEAFKLLKFYDQQTPIFDIFGVEIDIGRAIGKRIDLPSGGYLIIEQTEALTSFDVNTGKFVGKANAQQTILTTNLEATVKVVEQLKIRNLGGIIVIDFIDMEDLKDQEKVYNVFLSELEKDKALTNVLKISELGLVQMTRKRTSESLGRKLLESCPHCEGRGEVKSIQTEVNELLREIIRTSLQTGSKKIRIRVRNDIKDWLFLNGAKALKQISDDYSIEIDFIPSPLTIDLIRKQAFEVEYLSSKEPRTNWEKP
;
A
#
# COMPACT_ATOMS: atom_id res chain seq x y z
N GLU A 1 -32.68 -12.21 -26.78
CA GLU A 1 -33.88 -12.15 -27.64
C GLU A 1 -34.89 -13.27 -27.37
N GLN A 2 -34.49 -14.56 -27.34
CA GLN A 2 -35.44 -15.66 -27.06
C GLN A 2 -36.13 -15.60 -25.68
N LYS A 3 -35.47 -15.16 -24.60
CA LYS A 3 -36.12 -14.98 -23.28
C LYS A 3 -37.14 -13.84 -23.25
N ILE A 4 -36.99 -12.84 -24.13
CA ILE A 4 -37.86 -11.66 -24.23
C ILE A 4 -39.22 -12.03 -24.83
N SER A 5 -39.23 -12.92 -25.83
CA SER A 5 -40.46 -13.35 -26.50
C SER A 5 -41.24 -14.45 -25.76
N ALA A 6 -40.63 -15.11 -24.77
CA ALA A 6 -41.19 -16.30 -24.12
C ALA A 6 -41.80 -16.07 -22.72
N SER A 7 -41.69 -14.87 -22.13
CA SER A 7 -42.11 -14.62 -20.73
C SER A 7 -43.08 -13.44 -20.61
N PRO A 8 -44.23 -13.57 -19.91
CA PRO A 8 -45.14 -12.45 -19.64
C PRO A 8 -44.49 -11.40 -18.73
N ALA A 9 -44.89 -10.13 -18.88
CA ALA A 9 -44.33 -9.01 -18.12
C ALA A 9 -45.01 -8.84 -16.74
N PRO A 10 -44.27 -8.40 -15.69
CA PRO A 10 -42.82 -8.14 -15.66
C PRO A 10 -42.02 -9.43 -15.44
N SER A 11 -40.97 -9.64 -16.24
CA SER A 11 -40.05 -10.78 -16.09
C SER A 11 -38.59 -10.33 -16.17
N LEU A 12 -37.72 -10.98 -15.41
CA LEU A 12 -36.28 -10.74 -15.41
C LEU A 12 -35.67 -11.35 -16.69
N VAL A 13 -35.40 -10.49 -17.67
CA VAL A 13 -34.80 -10.90 -18.95
C VAL A 13 -33.29 -11.14 -18.81
N TYR A 14 -32.62 -10.30 -18.03
CA TYR A 14 -31.18 -10.33 -17.83
C TYR A 14 -30.87 -9.82 -16.42
N SER A 15 -30.04 -10.57 -15.69
CA SER A 15 -29.38 -10.09 -14.48
C SER A 15 -27.89 -10.04 -14.73
N GLU A 16 -27.22 -9.01 -14.24
CA GLU A 16 -25.76 -9.01 -14.25
C GLU A 16 -25.21 -10.23 -13.52
N LEU A 17 -24.10 -10.76 -14.05
CA LEU A 17 -23.40 -11.86 -13.41
C LEU A 17 -22.87 -11.39 -12.06
N ASN A 18 -23.11 -12.18 -11.01
CA ASN A 18 -22.44 -11.97 -9.74
C ASN A 18 -20.91 -12.15 -9.91
N LEU A 19 -20.14 -11.68 -8.93
CA LEU A 19 -18.68 -11.67 -8.97
C LEU A 19 -18.11 -13.05 -9.36
N ILE A 20 -18.63 -14.12 -8.76
CA ILE A 20 -18.17 -15.50 -8.99
C ILE A 20 -18.32 -15.88 -10.48
N LYS A 21 -19.51 -15.69 -11.07
CA LYS A 21 -19.75 -16.01 -12.48
C LYS A 21 -18.93 -15.13 -13.42
N LYS A 22 -18.76 -13.84 -13.07
CA LYS A 22 -17.93 -12.90 -13.83
C LYS A 22 -16.46 -13.31 -13.81
N THR A 23 -15.92 -13.66 -12.64
CA THR A 23 -14.54 -14.17 -12.50
C THR A 23 -14.33 -15.41 -13.34
N CYS A 24 -15.23 -16.41 -13.26
CA CYS A 24 -15.08 -17.61 -14.07
C CYS A 24 -15.11 -17.33 -15.57
N ARG A 25 -15.96 -16.41 -16.05
CA ARG A 25 -15.99 -16.02 -17.47
C ARG A 25 -14.71 -15.28 -17.88
N ASP A 26 -14.26 -14.33 -17.08
CA ASP A 26 -13.15 -13.43 -17.44
C ASP A 26 -11.78 -14.12 -17.33
N PHE A 27 -11.66 -15.13 -16.46
CA PHE A 27 -10.42 -15.90 -16.25
C PHE A 27 -10.40 -17.28 -16.92
N PHE A 28 -11.47 -17.68 -17.61
CA PHE A 28 -11.44 -18.89 -18.44
C PHE A 28 -10.53 -18.68 -19.66
N ASP A 29 -9.55 -19.56 -19.83
CA ASP A 29 -8.67 -19.62 -20.99
C ASP A 29 -8.30 -21.08 -21.33
N GLU A 30 -7.64 -21.29 -22.46
CA GLU A 30 -7.25 -22.62 -22.94
C GLU A 30 -6.26 -23.35 -22.02
N GLY A 31 -5.54 -22.61 -21.16
CA GLY A 31 -4.58 -23.17 -20.21
C GLY A 31 -5.19 -23.60 -18.88
N LEU A 32 -6.48 -23.34 -18.66
CA LEU A 32 -7.15 -23.66 -17.41
C LEU A 32 -7.32 -25.17 -17.25
N GLU A 33 -6.70 -25.75 -16.22
CA GLU A 33 -6.76 -27.19 -15.97
C GLU A 33 -7.89 -27.60 -15.01
N MET A 34 -8.25 -26.73 -14.08
CA MET A 34 -9.20 -27.07 -13.01
C MET A 34 -9.86 -25.83 -12.40
N ILE A 35 -11.14 -25.95 -12.04
CA ILE A 35 -11.87 -24.99 -11.22
C ILE A 35 -12.28 -25.69 -9.93
N LEU A 36 -11.71 -25.28 -8.80
CA LEU A 36 -12.04 -25.84 -7.47
C LEU A 36 -12.99 -24.90 -6.70
N CYS A 37 -14.01 -25.48 -6.07
CA CYS A 37 -14.94 -24.76 -5.22
C CYS A 37 -15.20 -25.55 -3.93
N ASP A 38 -14.91 -24.93 -2.78
CA ASP A 38 -15.10 -25.50 -1.43
C ASP A 38 -16.47 -25.19 -0.82
N HIS A 39 -17.26 -24.30 -1.43
CA HIS A 39 -18.60 -23.97 -0.96
C HIS A 39 -19.68 -24.63 -1.83
N TYR A 40 -20.41 -25.59 -1.24
CA TYR A 40 -21.35 -26.46 -1.97
C TYR A 40 -22.42 -25.71 -2.77
N ASN A 41 -23.07 -24.70 -2.16
CA ASN A 41 -24.09 -23.91 -2.86
C ASN A 41 -23.50 -23.13 -4.05
N THR A 42 -22.27 -22.63 -3.91
CA THR A 42 -21.56 -21.94 -5.00
C THR A 42 -21.20 -22.91 -6.12
N TYR A 43 -20.75 -24.12 -5.79
CA TYR A 43 -20.49 -25.17 -6.76
C TYR A 43 -21.75 -25.52 -7.58
N LEU A 44 -22.92 -25.67 -6.95
CA LEU A 44 -24.18 -25.92 -7.66
C LEU A 44 -24.56 -24.76 -8.59
N GLN A 45 -24.40 -23.52 -8.14
CA GLN A 45 -24.65 -22.33 -8.96
C GLN A 45 -23.71 -22.25 -10.18
N LEU A 46 -22.42 -22.55 -9.99
CA LEU A 46 -21.43 -22.58 -11.07
C LEU A 46 -21.72 -23.71 -12.06
N ARG A 47 -22.12 -24.88 -11.57
CA ARG A 47 -22.48 -26.04 -12.39
C ARG A 47 -23.62 -25.70 -13.36
N SER A 48 -24.70 -25.10 -12.86
CA SER A 48 -25.82 -24.63 -13.69
C SER A 48 -25.40 -23.54 -14.67
N PHE A 49 -24.58 -22.58 -14.22
CA PHE A 49 -24.09 -21.51 -15.08
C PHE A 49 -23.23 -22.04 -16.24
N PHE A 50 -22.28 -22.95 -15.96
CA PHE A 50 -21.40 -23.51 -16.98
C PHE A 50 -22.14 -24.42 -17.96
N SER A 51 -23.13 -25.20 -17.52
CA SER A 51 -23.91 -26.03 -18.45
C SER A 51 -24.65 -25.22 -19.50
N GLU A 52 -25.07 -23.99 -19.17
CA GLU A 52 -25.82 -23.12 -20.07
C GLU A 52 -24.92 -22.20 -20.91
N ASN A 53 -23.78 -21.75 -20.36
CA ASN A 53 -23.00 -20.65 -20.95
C ASN A 53 -21.57 -21.03 -21.34
N LEU A 54 -20.94 -22.00 -20.66
CA LEU A 54 -19.52 -22.37 -20.84
C LEU A 54 -19.33 -23.89 -20.63
N PRO A 55 -19.78 -24.75 -21.56
CA PRO A 55 -19.76 -26.21 -21.37
C PRO A 55 -18.36 -26.82 -21.19
N GLU A 56 -17.32 -26.15 -21.69
CA GLU A 56 -15.93 -26.56 -21.51
C GLU A 56 -15.48 -26.41 -20.05
N ALA A 57 -15.80 -25.26 -19.42
CA ALA A 57 -15.54 -25.01 -18.00
C ALA A 57 -16.27 -26.00 -17.07
N PHE A 58 -17.43 -26.49 -17.50
CA PHE A 58 -18.19 -27.49 -16.73
C PHE A 58 -17.39 -28.76 -16.46
N LYS A 59 -16.56 -29.21 -17.42
CA LYS A 59 -15.75 -30.42 -17.29
C LYS A 59 -14.60 -30.26 -16.30
N LEU A 60 -14.16 -29.01 -16.08
CA LEU A 60 -13.04 -28.67 -15.21
C LEU A 60 -13.49 -28.36 -13.77
N LEU A 61 -14.79 -28.14 -13.56
CA LEU A 61 -15.36 -27.80 -12.26
C LEU A 61 -15.41 -29.01 -11.33
N LYS A 62 -14.71 -28.92 -10.20
CA LYS A 62 -14.68 -29.94 -9.14
C LYS A 62 -15.10 -29.33 -7.81
N PHE A 63 -15.92 -30.07 -7.07
CA PHE A 63 -16.23 -29.75 -5.68
C PHE A 63 -15.07 -30.22 -4.81
N TYR A 64 -14.63 -29.36 -3.91
CA TYR A 64 -13.56 -29.64 -2.97
C TYR A 64 -14.17 -29.84 -1.58
N ASP A 65 -14.06 -31.05 -1.04
CA ASP A 65 -14.74 -31.50 0.18
C ASP A 65 -13.77 -31.86 1.32
N GLN A 66 -12.48 -31.58 1.12
CA GLN A 66 -11.44 -31.90 2.09
C GLN A 66 -11.41 -30.88 3.23
N GLN A 67 -10.89 -31.29 4.40
CA GLN A 67 -10.85 -30.45 5.59
C GLN A 67 -9.88 -29.26 5.49
N THR A 68 -8.76 -29.44 4.77
CA THR A 68 -7.76 -28.38 4.62
C THR A 68 -8.28 -27.31 3.66
N PRO A 69 -8.25 -26.00 3.98
CA PRO A 69 -8.67 -24.94 3.07
C PRO A 69 -7.92 -24.97 1.73
N ILE A 70 -8.62 -24.63 0.63
CA ILE A 70 -8.02 -24.65 -0.73
C ILE A 70 -6.79 -23.75 -0.79
N PHE A 71 -6.87 -22.54 -0.21
CA PHE A 71 -5.78 -21.57 -0.29
C PHE A 71 -4.53 -22.03 0.44
N ASP A 72 -4.65 -22.83 1.50
CA ASP A 72 -3.50 -23.39 2.21
C ASP A 72 -2.78 -24.45 1.37
N ILE A 73 -3.53 -25.34 0.71
CA ILE A 73 -2.95 -26.39 -0.16
C ILE A 73 -2.12 -25.79 -1.29
N PHE A 74 -2.63 -24.72 -1.91
CA PHE A 74 -1.97 -24.08 -3.04
C PHE A 74 -1.02 -22.94 -2.62
N GLY A 75 -0.85 -22.68 -1.32
CA GLY A 75 0.03 -21.62 -0.82
C GLY A 75 -0.45 -20.20 -1.12
N VAL A 76 -1.71 -20.02 -1.50
CA VAL A 76 -2.29 -18.73 -1.90
C VAL A 76 -2.28 -17.72 -0.75
N GLU A 77 -2.51 -18.15 0.50
CA GLU A 77 -2.41 -17.27 1.67
C GLU A 77 -1.02 -16.64 1.82
N ILE A 78 0.03 -17.44 1.59
CA ILE A 78 1.42 -16.98 1.65
C ILE A 78 1.66 -15.96 0.54
N ASP A 79 1.15 -16.21 -0.66
CA ASP A 79 1.32 -15.32 -1.80
C ASP A 79 0.52 -14.02 -1.67
N ILE A 80 -0.67 -14.05 -1.05
CA ILE A 80 -1.42 -12.84 -0.66
C ILE A 80 -0.58 -12.01 0.30
N GLY A 81 -0.03 -12.61 1.36
CA GLY A 81 0.83 -11.91 2.31
C GLY A 81 2.04 -11.26 1.63
N ARG A 82 2.69 -11.96 0.70
CA ARG A 82 3.81 -11.43 -0.10
C ARG A 82 3.38 -10.30 -1.04
N ALA A 83 2.23 -10.43 -1.68
CA ALA A 83 1.70 -9.43 -2.62
C ALA A 83 1.31 -8.10 -1.93
N ILE A 84 1.07 -8.12 -0.63
CA ILE A 84 0.82 -6.91 0.17
C ILE A 84 2.14 -6.22 0.56
N GLY A 85 3.23 -6.98 0.73
CA GLY A 85 4.53 -6.46 1.10
C GLY A 85 5.16 -5.56 0.01
N LYS A 86 6.05 -4.65 0.41
CA LYS A 86 6.79 -3.79 -0.55
C LYS A 86 7.88 -4.52 -1.32
N ARG A 87 8.52 -5.52 -0.70
CA ARG A 87 9.69 -6.21 -1.23
C ARG A 87 9.31 -7.52 -1.90
N ILE A 88 9.87 -7.79 -3.08
CA ILE A 88 9.78 -9.07 -3.79
C ILE A 88 11.18 -9.57 -4.11
N ASP A 89 11.56 -10.74 -3.60
CA ASP A 89 12.87 -11.32 -3.90
C ASP A 89 12.90 -11.91 -5.32
N LEU A 90 14.04 -11.76 -5.99
CA LEU A 90 14.32 -12.32 -7.31
C LEU A 90 15.07 -13.66 -7.17
N PRO A 91 14.93 -14.60 -8.12
CA PRO A 91 15.58 -15.91 -8.08
C PRO A 91 17.09 -15.86 -7.82
N SER A 92 17.79 -14.90 -8.44
CA SER A 92 19.24 -14.76 -8.28
C SER A 92 19.66 -14.03 -7.00
N GLY A 93 18.75 -13.61 -6.12
CA GLY A 93 19.06 -12.95 -4.84
C GLY A 93 19.09 -11.42 -4.88
N GLY A 94 18.75 -10.84 -6.04
CA GLY A 94 18.27 -9.46 -6.12
C GLY A 94 16.86 -9.32 -5.54
N TYR A 95 16.32 -8.10 -5.55
CA TYR A 95 14.96 -7.85 -5.10
C TYR A 95 14.36 -6.60 -5.76
N LEU A 96 13.03 -6.53 -5.76
CA LEU A 96 12.24 -5.37 -6.17
C LEU A 96 11.67 -4.69 -4.93
N ILE A 97 11.64 -3.36 -4.95
CA ILE A 97 10.83 -2.55 -4.02
C ILE A 97 9.70 -1.90 -4.82
N ILE A 98 8.47 -2.10 -4.34
CA ILE A 98 7.26 -1.57 -4.96
C ILE A 98 6.68 -0.51 -4.05
N GLU A 99 6.55 0.72 -4.56
CA GLU A 99 5.94 1.82 -3.83
C GLU A 99 4.75 2.41 -4.59
N GLN A 100 3.59 2.37 -3.95
CA GLN A 100 2.38 3.00 -4.49
C GLN A 100 2.23 4.38 -3.84
N THR A 101 2.32 5.42 -4.67
CA THR A 101 2.04 6.80 -4.25
C THR A 101 0.62 7.20 -4.66
N GLU A 102 0.26 8.47 -4.43
CA GLU A 102 -1.02 9.03 -4.87
C GLU A 102 -1.15 9.01 -6.39
N ALA A 103 -0.11 9.44 -7.11
CA ALA A 103 -0.15 9.66 -8.56
C ALA A 103 0.34 8.47 -9.38
N LEU A 104 1.38 7.77 -8.91
CA LEU A 104 2.05 6.71 -9.65
C LEU A 104 2.51 5.55 -8.77
N THR A 105 2.82 4.42 -9.39
CA THR A 105 3.49 3.29 -8.74
C THR A 105 4.92 3.16 -9.25
N SER A 106 5.89 3.11 -8.36
CA SER A 106 7.29 2.87 -8.70
C SER A 106 7.70 1.43 -8.40
N PHE A 107 8.58 0.90 -9.24
CA PHE A 107 9.31 -0.34 -9.04
C PHE A 107 10.80 -0.01 -9.07
N ASP A 108 11.53 -0.38 -8.03
CA ASP A 108 12.98 -0.18 -7.91
C ASP A 108 13.69 -1.55 -7.89
N VAL A 109 14.65 -1.76 -8.79
CA VAL A 109 15.35 -3.03 -9.00
C VAL A 109 16.72 -3.00 -8.32
N ASN A 110 16.97 -3.97 -7.46
CA ASN A 110 18.22 -4.07 -6.69
C ASN A 110 18.91 -5.42 -6.92
N THR A 111 20.24 -5.42 -7.08
CA THR A 111 21.07 -6.65 -7.17
C THR A 111 21.23 -7.38 -5.85
N GLY A 112 20.99 -6.71 -4.71
CA GLY A 112 21.11 -7.30 -3.37
C GLY A 112 22.52 -7.80 -3.06
N LYS A 113 22.63 -8.95 -2.38
CA LYS A 113 23.93 -9.58 -2.06
C LYS A 113 24.51 -10.38 -3.23
N PHE A 114 23.80 -10.42 -4.36
CA PHE A 114 24.23 -11.18 -5.52
C PHE A 114 25.26 -10.38 -6.32
N VAL A 115 26.51 -10.52 -5.90
CA VAL A 115 27.67 -10.17 -6.72
C VAL A 115 28.25 -11.52 -7.15
N GLY A 116 27.64 -12.13 -8.17
CA GLY A 116 28.09 -13.43 -8.67
C GLY A 116 29.57 -13.42 -9.06
N LYS A 117 30.18 -14.60 -9.22
CA LYS A 117 31.53 -14.72 -9.81
C LYS A 117 31.60 -14.30 -11.29
N ALA A 118 30.46 -13.92 -11.88
CA ALA A 118 30.32 -13.47 -13.26
C ALA A 118 30.68 -11.98 -13.39
N ASN A 119 30.89 -11.54 -14.63
CA ASN A 119 31.07 -10.13 -14.96
C ASN A 119 29.88 -9.30 -14.42
N ALA A 120 30.15 -8.12 -13.86
CA ALA A 120 29.15 -7.25 -13.26
C ALA A 120 28.01 -6.91 -14.23
N GLN A 121 28.34 -6.64 -15.50
CA GLN A 121 27.36 -6.36 -16.55
C GLN A 121 26.36 -7.53 -16.77
N GLN A 122 26.85 -8.77 -16.78
CA GLN A 122 25.99 -9.94 -16.96
C GLN A 122 25.05 -10.14 -15.75
N THR A 123 25.53 -9.82 -14.55
CA THR A 123 24.73 -9.87 -13.32
C THR A 123 23.60 -8.84 -13.36
N ILE A 124 23.90 -7.62 -13.82
CA ILE A 124 22.91 -6.55 -14.02
C ILE A 124 21.84 -6.98 -15.02
N LEU A 125 22.24 -7.43 -16.22
CA LEU A 125 21.31 -7.89 -17.24
C LEU A 125 20.40 -9.02 -16.73
N THR A 126 20.98 -10.01 -16.05
CA THR A 126 20.21 -11.14 -15.51
C THR A 126 19.19 -10.66 -14.47
N THR A 127 19.60 -9.77 -13.57
CA THR A 127 18.72 -9.20 -12.55
C THR A 127 17.57 -8.40 -13.17
N ASN A 128 17.85 -7.55 -14.16
CA ASN A 128 16.83 -6.77 -14.87
C ASN A 128 15.85 -7.67 -15.64
N LEU A 129 16.31 -8.77 -16.26
CA LEU A 129 15.44 -9.72 -16.93
C LEU A 129 14.52 -10.46 -15.96
N GLU A 130 15.04 -10.90 -14.81
CA GLU A 130 14.23 -11.48 -13.73
C GLU A 130 13.21 -10.47 -13.18
N ALA A 131 13.66 -9.23 -12.98
CA ALA A 131 12.83 -8.11 -12.55
C ALA A 131 11.67 -7.88 -13.52
N THR A 132 11.92 -7.86 -14.83
CA THR A 132 10.91 -7.67 -15.87
C THR A 132 9.74 -8.65 -15.73
N VAL A 133 10.04 -9.95 -15.56
CA VAL A 133 9.01 -10.98 -15.37
C VAL A 133 8.22 -10.74 -14.08
N LYS A 134 8.93 -10.43 -12.99
CA LYS A 134 8.31 -10.18 -11.68
C LYS A 134 7.49 -8.90 -11.63
N VAL A 135 7.89 -7.84 -12.31
CA VAL A 135 7.12 -6.59 -12.42
C VAL A 135 5.75 -6.91 -13.04
N VAL A 136 5.72 -7.58 -14.20
CA VAL A 136 4.46 -7.91 -14.89
C VAL A 136 3.58 -8.85 -14.06
N GLU A 137 4.18 -9.84 -13.41
CA GLU A 137 3.47 -10.71 -12.47
C GLU A 137 2.79 -9.90 -11.34
N GLN A 138 3.53 -8.97 -10.72
CA GLN A 138 3.01 -8.14 -9.63
C GLN A 138 1.98 -7.11 -10.10
N LEU A 139 2.09 -6.57 -11.32
CA LEU A 139 1.06 -5.71 -11.91
C LEU A 139 -0.30 -6.43 -11.96
N LYS A 140 -0.29 -7.72 -12.32
CA LYS A 140 -1.48 -8.57 -12.39
C LYS A 140 -2.00 -8.92 -11.00
N ILE A 141 -1.16 -9.51 -10.15
CA ILE A 141 -1.56 -10.00 -8.81
C ILE A 141 -2.07 -8.84 -7.94
N ARG A 142 -1.37 -7.71 -7.94
CA ARG A 142 -1.76 -6.53 -7.13
C ARG A 142 -2.80 -5.66 -7.81
N ASN A 143 -3.19 -5.98 -9.04
CA ASN A 143 -4.07 -5.16 -9.88
C ASN A 143 -3.65 -3.67 -9.91
N LEU A 144 -2.36 -3.42 -10.18
CA LEU A 144 -1.81 -2.07 -10.25
C LEU A 144 -2.17 -1.43 -11.59
N GLY A 145 -2.51 -0.14 -11.57
CA GLY A 145 -2.91 0.60 -12.76
C GLY A 145 -2.73 2.09 -12.60
N GLY A 146 -2.90 2.83 -13.69
CA GLY A 146 -2.47 4.22 -13.79
C GLY A 146 -1.04 4.32 -14.32
N ILE A 147 -0.30 5.32 -13.87
CA ILE A 147 1.10 5.55 -14.24
C ILE A 147 1.99 4.61 -13.43
N ILE A 148 2.86 3.89 -14.12
CA ILE A 148 3.84 2.98 -13.55
C ILE A 148 5.22 3.40 -14.05
N VAL A 149 6.18 3.50 -13.13
CA VAL A 149 7.58 3.81 -13.41
C VAL A 149 8.43 2.67 -12.89
N ILE A 150 9.37 2.19 -13.69
CA ILE A 150 10.28 1.10 -13.33
C ILE A 150 11.70 1.63 -13.47
N ASP A 151 12.44 1.59 -12.37
CA ASP A 151 13.84 1.96 -12.25
C ASP A 151 14.68 0.69 -12.33
N PHE A 152 15.13 0.36 -13.55
CA PHE A 152 16.04 -0.76 -13.77
C PHE A 152 17.46 -0.37 -13.40
N ILE A 153 18.28 -1.35 -13.04
CA ILE A 153 19.70 -1.10 -12.80
C ILE A 153 20.35 -0.62 -14.10
N ASP A 154 21.16 0.44 -14.01
CA ASP A 154 21.84 1.04 -15.16
C ASP A 154 22.61 0.01 -16.01
N MET A 155 22.37 0.05 -17.32
CA MET A 155 23.03 -0.81 -18.31
C MET A 155 23.81 0.06 -19.31
N GLU A 156 25.10 -0.23 -19.47
CA GLU A 156 25.97 0.51 -20.41
C GLU A 156 25.72 0.13 -21.88
N ASP A 157 25.38 -1.14 -22.16
CA ASP A 157 25.12 -1.62 -23.52
C ASP A 157 23.66 -1.39 -23.92
N LEU A 158 23.45 -0.67 -25.02
CA LEU A 158 22.13 -0.46 -25.62
C LEU A 158 21.45 -1.78 -26.02
N LYS A 159 22.22 -2.81 -26.38
CA LYS A 159 21.66 -4.14 -26.71
C LYS A 159 21.01 -4.79 -25.50
N ASP A 160 21.59 -4.59 -24.31
CA ASP A 160 21.05 -5.13 -23.06
C ASP A 160 19.77 -4.39 -22.67
N GLN A 161 19.75 -3.06 -22.84
CA GLN A 161 18.54 -2.24 -22.68
C GLN A 161 17.41 -2.70 -23.62
N GLU A 162 17.71 -2.89 -24.92
CA GLU A 162 16.74 -3.38 -25.91
C GLU A 162 16.24 -4.78 -25.56
N LYS A 163 17.12 -5.66 -25.07
CA LYS A 163 16.74 -7.01 -24.66
C LYS A 163 15.77 -6.98 -23.47
N VAL A 164 16.05 -6.20 -22.44
CA VAL A 164 15.15 -6.03 -21.28
C VAL A 164 13.80 -5.47 -21.72
N TYR A 165 13.81 -4.45 -22.59
CA TYR A 165 12.59 -3.85 -23.13
C TYR A 165 11.74 -4.85 -23.93
N ASN A 166 12.36 -5.64 -24.80
CA ASN A 166 11.64 -6.62 -25.63
C ASN A 166 11.02 -7.75 -24.77
N VAL A 167 11.74 -8.22 -23.74
CA VAL A 167 11.17 -9.19 -22.79
C VAL A 167 10.02 -8.56 -22.02
N PHE A 168 10.11 -7.27 -21.67
CA PHE A 168 9.01 -6.58 -20.99
C PHE A 168 7.75 -6.50 -21.84
N LEU A 169 7.88 -6.16 -23.12
CA LEU A 169 6.74 -6.18 -24.05
C LEU A 169 6.13 -7.57 -24.18
N SER A 170 6.95 -8.61 -24.35
CA SER A 170 6.47 -10.00 -24.46
C SER A 170 5.74 -10.48 -23.20
N GLU A 171 6.19 -10.09 -22.01
CA GLU A 171 5.49 -10.43 -20.77
C GLU A 171 4.17 -9.66 -20.64
N LEU A 172 4.12 -8.40 -21.05
CA LEU A 172 2.91 -7.56 -21.00
C LEU A 172 1.82 -8.01 -21.98
N GLU A 173 2.16 -8.67 -23.09
CA GLU A 173 1.17 -9.29 -23.99
C GLU A 173 0.29 -10.33 -23.29
N LYS A 174 0.79 -10.92 -22.19
CA LYS A 174 0.04 -11.87 -21.35
C LYS A 174 -0.92 -11.18 -20.37
N ASP A 175 -0.90 -9.86 -20.28
CA ASP A 175 -1.81 -9.08 -19.44
C ASP A 175 -3.09 -8.72 -20.21
N LYS A 176 -4.24 -9.03 -19.61
CA LYS A 176 -5.55 -8.72 -20.19
C LYS A 176 -5.89 -7.22 -20.12
N ALA A 177 -5.23 -6.46 -19.24
CA ALA A 177 -5.43 -5.02 -19.14
C ALA A 177 -4.68 -4.27 -20.25
N LEU A 178 -5.29 -3.24 -20.81
CA LEU A 178 -4.64 -2.40 -21.82
C LEU A 178 -3.43 -1.67 -21.22
N THR A 179 -2.27 -1.84 -21.86
CA THR A 179 -1.00 -1.21 -21.48
C THR A 179 -0.43 -0.36 -22.60
N ASN A 180 0.24 0.72 -22.24
CA ASN A 180 1.06 1.51 -23.15
C ASN A 180 2.42 1.75 -22.52
N VAL A 181 3.51 1.41 -23.21
CA VAL A 181 4.86 1.40 -22.65
C VAL A 181 5.76 2.24 -23.51
N LEU A 182 6.49 3.18 -22.90
CA LEU A 182 7.53 3.95 -23.55
C LEU A 182 8.86 3.18 -23.50
N LYS A 183 9.76 3.48 -24.44
CA LYS A 183 11.13 2.96 -24.38
C LYS A 183 11.84 3.44 -23.11
N ILE A 184 12.92 2.73 -22.74
CA ILE A 184 13.81 3.17 -21.65
C ILE A 184 14.26 4.60 -21.96
N SER A 185 14.00 5.49 -21.00
CA SER A 185 14.35 6.91 -21.10
C SER A 185 15.85 7.13 -20.94
N GLU A 186 16.32 8.33 -21.26
CA GLU A 186 17.73 8.73 -21.03
C GLU A 186 18.12 8.67 -19.53
N LEU A 187 17.15 8.69 -18.63
CA LEU A 187 17.35 8.55 -17.18
C LEU A 187 17.34 7.08 -16.71
N GLY A 188 17.31 6.10 -17.62
CA GLY A 188 17.27 4.67 -17.26
C GLY A 188 15.87 4.14 -16.88
N LEU A 189 14.87 5.02 -16.78
CA LEU A 189 13.52 4.67 -16.36
C LEU A 189 12.67 4.12 -17.51
N VAL A 190 11.87 3.09 -17.24
CA VAL A 190 10.74 2.69 -18.09
C VAL A 190 9.45 3.29 -17.54
N GLN A 191 8.68 3.93 -18.42
CA GLN A 191 7.41 4.55 -18.08
C GLN A 191 6.29 3.87 -18.85
N MET A 192 5.22 3.51 -18.14
CA MET A 192 4.06 2.90 -18.79
C MET A 192 2.76 3.37 -18.15
N THR A 193 1.66 3.18 -18.87
CA THR A 193 0.31 3.24 -18.32
C THR A 193 -0.36 1.88 -18.43
N ARG A 194 -1.13 1.52 -17.40
CA ARG A 194 -1.97 0.32 -17.38
C ARG A 194 -3.39 0.70 -16.99
N LYS A 195 -4.39 0.32 -17.80
CA LYS A 195 -5.79 0.68 -17.55
C LYS A 195 -6.27 0.09 -16.22
N ARG A 196 -6.90 0.93 -15.38
CA ARG A 196 -7.54 0.50 -14.13
C ARG A 196 -8.85 -0.22 -14.42
N THR A 197 -8.97 -1.47 -13.99
CA THR A 197 -10.20 -2.28 -14.07
C THR A 197 -10.97 -2.31 -12.75
N SER A 198 -10.25 -2.27 -11.63
CA SER A 198 -10.79 -2.15 -10.27
C SER A 198 -9.73 -1.58 -9.33
N GLU A 199 -10.04 -1.44 -8.04
CA GLU A 199 -9.05 -1.06 -7.01
C GLU A 199 -7.90 -2.07 -6.91
N SER A 200 -6.70 -1.59 -6.54
CA SER A 200 -5.53 -2.45 -6.31
C SER A 200 -5.73 -3.30 -5.06
N LEU A 201 -5.02 -4.43 -4.98
CA LEU A 201 -5.08 -5.37 -3.86
C LEU A 201 -4.81 -4.67 -2.53
N GLY A 202 -3.76 -3.84 -2.46
CA GLY A 202 -3.40 -3.09 -1.26
C GLY A 202 -4.52 -2.14 -0.81
N ARG A 203 -5.21 -1.45 -1.73
CA ARG A 203 -6.33 -0.56 -1.38
C ARG A 203 -7.55 -1.31 -0.85
N LYS A 204 -7.76 -2.57 -1.28
CA LYS A 204 -8.87 -3.40 -0.80
C LYS A 204 -8.59 -4.05 0.55
N LEU A 205 -7.33 -4.42 0.80
CA LEU A 205 -6.96 -5.22 1.97
C LEU A 205 -6.31 -4.42 3.10
N LEU A 206 -5.83 -3.20 2.84
CA LEU A 206 -5.16 -2.37 3.83
C LEU A 206 -5.95 -1.09 4.12
N GLU A 207 -5.82 -0.62 5.36
CA GLU A 207 -6.24 0.71 5.78
C GLU A 207 -5.01 1.61 5.94
N SER A 208 -5.21 2.92 5.77
CA SER A 208 -4.16 3.90 6.03
C SER A 208 -3.68 3.81 7.47
N CYS A 209 -2.36 3.88 7.67
CA CYS A 209 -1.78 3.86 9.01
C CYS A 209 -2.39 4.99 9.87
N PRO A 210 -3.00 4.68 11.01
CA PRO A 210 -3.67 5.70 11.83
C PRO A 210 -2.69 6.67 12.51
N HIS A 211 -1.37 6.42 12.44
CA HIS A 211 -0.35 7.27 13.04
C HIS A 211 0.24 8.27 12.04
N CYS A 212 0.68 7.77 10.87
CA CYS A 212 1.37 8.59 9.88
C CYS A 212 0.47 8.93 8.68
N GLU A 213 -0.77 8.43 8.66
CA GLU A 213 -1.74 8.61 7.56
C GLU A 213 -1.15 8.19 6.21
N GLY A 214 -0.28 7.18 6.24
CA GLY A 214 0.42 6.68 5.04
C GLY A 214 1.74 7.39 4.74
N ARG A 215 2.17 8.41 5.49
CA ARG A 215 3.48 9.07 5.30
C ARG A 215 4.69 8.15 5.47
N GLY A 216 4.55 7.08 6.27
CA GLY A 216 5.67 6.17 6.59
C GLY A 216 6.70 6.75 7.57
N GLU A 217 6.55 8.01 7.96
CA GLU A 217 7.43 8.71 8.89
C GLU A 217 6.64 9.58 9.87
N VAL A 218 7.28 9.89 11.00
CA VAL A 218 6.70 10.62 12.12
C VAL A 218 7.71 11.64 12.61
N LYS A 219 7.26 12.76 13.19
CA LYS A 219 8.18 13.78 13.72
C LYS A 219 9.08 13.15 14.78
N SER A 220 10.37 13.50 14.75
CA SER A 220 11.28 13.11 15.82
C SER A 220 10.86 13.75 17.15
N ILE A 221 11.19 13.10 18.28
CA ILE A 221 10.93 13.63 19.62
C ILE A 221 11.51 15.05 19.75
N GLN A 222 12.70 15.29 19.21
CA GLN A 222 13.35 16.61 19.23
C GLN A 222 12.53 17.65 18.46
N THR A 223 11.95 17.29 17.31
CA THR A 223 11.07 18.19 16.54
C THR A 223 9.82 18.53 17.33
N GLU A 224 9.18 17.54 17.95
CA GLU A 224 7.98 17.73 18.78
C GLU A 224 8.28 18.59 20.03
N VAL A 225 9.44 18.39 20.66
CA VAL A 225 9.92 19.22 21.77
C VAL A 225 10.12 20.66 21.35
N ASN A 226 10.78 20.91 20.22
CA ASN A 226 11.00 22.26 19.72
C ASN A 226 9.67 22.97 19.39
N GLU A 227 8.66 22.23 18.91
CA GLU A 227 7.31 22.74 18.74
C GLU A 227 6.65 23.09 20.07
N LEU A 228 6.79 22.22 21.07
CA LEU A 228 6.28 22.47 22.42
C LEU A 228 6.89 23.75 23.02
N LEU A 229 8.21 23.91 22.96
CA LEU A 229 8.88 25.10 23.51
C LEU A 229 8.40 26.39 22.84
N ARG A 230 8.21 26.37 21.51
CA ARG A 230 7.63 27.51 20.77
C ARG A 230 6.19 27.79 21.17
N GLU A 231 5.39 26.75 21.41
CA GLU A 231 4.00 26.91 21.82
C GLU A 231 3.91 27.49 23.24
N ILE A 232 4.74 27.05 24.19
CA ILE A 232 4.82 27.64 25.54
C ILE A 232 5.07 29.15 25.47
N ILE A 233 6.06 29.57 24.68
CA ILE A 233 6.39 30.99 24.49
C ILE A 233 5.20 31.74 23.88
N ARG A 234 4.59 31.16 22.83
CA ARG A 234 3.43 31.75 22.16
C ARG A 234 2.25 31.92 23.12
N THR A 235 1.91 30.89 23.90
CA THR A 235 0.83 30.94 24.89
C THR A 235 1.12 31.98 25.97
N SER A 236 2.36 32.06 26.48
CA SER A 236 2.75 33.08 27.46
C SER A 236 2.53 34.49 26.91
N LEU A 237 3.02 34.78 25.70
CA LEU A 237 2.92 36.09 25.08
C LEU A 237 1.47 36.50 24.75
N GLN A 238 0.65 35.56 24.27
CA GLN A 238 -0.74 35.84 23.89
C GLN A 238 -1.67 36.04 25.09
N THR A 239 -1.43 35.29 26.17
CA THR A 239 -2.36 35.24 27.32
C THR A 239 -1.92 36.13 28.47
N GLY A 240 -0.62 36.47 28.54
CA GLY A 240 -0.02 37.14 29.68
C GLY A 240 -0.04 36.30 30.96
N SER A 241 -0.40 35.01 30.89
CA SER A 241 -0.43 34.13 32.05
C SER A 241 0.98 33.79 32.51
N LYS A 242 1.16 33.79 33.83
CA LYS A 242 2.39 33.36 34.50
C LYS A 242 2.39 31.88 34.89
N LYS A 243 1.31 31.15 34.66
CA LYS A 243 1.21 29.71 34.97
C LYS A 243 0.70 28.95 33.76
N ILE A 244 1.55 28.10 33.22
CA ILE A 244 1.28 27.27 32.05
C ILE A 244 1.31 25.81 32.48
N ARG A 245 0.28 25.07 32.08
CA ARG A 245 0.13 23.65 32.34
C ARG A 245 0.19 22.91 31.02
N ILE A 246 1.03 21.89 30.94
CA ILE A 246 1.31 21.19 29.70
C ILE A 246 0.95 19.73 29.90
N ARG A 247 -0.05 19.26 29.14
CA ARG A 247 -0.29 17.83 29.01
C ARG A 247 0.58 17.30 27.88
N VAL A 248 1.43 16.32 28.15
CA VAL A 248 2.42 15.85 27.17
C VAL A 248 2.64 14.35 27.24
N ARG A 249 3.01 13.75 26.10
CA ARG A 249 3.41 12.35 25.98
C ARG A 249 4.64 12.05 26.85
N ASN A 250 4.68 10.88 27.48
CA ASN A 250 5.74 10.54 28.44
C ASN A 250 7.16 10.55 27.85
N ASP A 251 7.34 10.05 26.64
CA ASP A 251 8.64 10.05 25.93
C ASP A 251 9.17 11.47 25.66
N ILE A 252 8.28 12.40 25.29
CA ILE A 252 8.62 13.82 25.15
C ILE A 252 9.02 14.39 26.50
N LYS A 253 8.21 14.14 27.54
CA LYS A 253 8.51 14.58 28.91
C LYS A 253 9.89 14.11 29.35
N ASP A 254 10.17 12.81 29.23
CA ASP A 254 11.43 12.21 29.67
C ASP A 254 12.62 12.80 28.88
N TRP A 255 12.49 12.95 27.57
CA TRP A 255 13.51 13.58 26.73
C TRP A 255 13.77 15.03 27.16
N LEU A 256 12.70 15.77 27.46
CA LEU A 256 12.74 17.16 27.88
C LEU A 256 13.50 17.34 29.20
N PHE A 257 13.28 16.47 30.18
CA PHE A 257 13.99 16.51 31.47
C PHE A 257 15.46 16.10 31.35
N LEU A 258 15.79 15.18 30.45
CA LEU A 258 17.17 14.72 30.25
C LEU A 258 18.00 15.68 29.40
N ASN A 259 17.44 16.17 28.30
CA ASN A 259 18.18 16.91 27.26
C ASN A 259 17.76 18.39 27.15
N GLY A 260 16.49 18.70 27.47
CA GLY A 260 15.88 20.01 27.26
C GLY A 260 15.79 20.90 28.50
N ALA A 261 16.22 20.44 29.68
CA ALA A 261 15.96 21.12 30.96
C ALA A 261 16.50 22.55 31.02
N LYS A 262 17.66 22.81 30.41
CA LYS A 262 18.26 24.16 30.33
C LYS A 262 17.38 25.11 29.51
N ALA A 263 16.89 24.66 28.36
CA ALA A 263 16.05 25.47 27.48
C ALA A 263 14.72 25.83 28.15
N LEU A 264 14.12 24.89 28.88
CA LEU A 264 12.91 25.17 29.68
C LEU A 264 13.14 26.17 30.78
N LYS A 265 14.24 26.00 31.52
CA LYS A 265 14.56 26.92 32.60
C LYS A 265 14.75 28.33 32.05
N GLN A 266 15.48 28.45 30.94
CA GLN A 266 15.66 29.74 30.27
C GLN A 266 14.33 30.36 29.83
N ILE A 267 13.43 29.58 29.21
CA ILE A 267 12.09 30.08 28.84
C ILE A 267 11.26 30.48 30.06
N SER A 268 11.32 29.69 31.13
CA SER A 268 10.64 29.98 32.40
C SER A 268 11.14 31.30 33.01
N ASP A 269 12.45 31.54 32.98
CA ASP A 269 13.08 32.75 33.50
C ASP A 269 12.80 33.98 32.60
N ASP A 270 13.06 33.87 31.30
CA ASP A 270 12.92 34.96 30.32
C ASP A 270 11.49 35.51 30.24
N TYR A 271 10.48 34.64 30.36
CA TYR A 271 9.06 35.00 30.31
C TYR A 271 8.40 35.06 31.69
N SER A 272 9.13 34.80 32.77
CA SER A 272 8.62 34.78 34.15
C SER A 272 7.36 33.92 34.31
N ILE A 273 7.40 32.70 33.75
CA ILE A 273 6.31 31.72 33.74
C ILE A 273 6.67 30.47 34.54
N GLU A 274 5.72 29.94 35.28
CA GLU A 274 5.77 28.64 35.95
C GLU A 274 5.16 27.58 35.04
N ILE A 275 5.84 26.44 34.88
CA ILE A 275 5.47 25.39 33.93
C ILE A 275 5.21 24.08 34.69
N ASP A 276 3.97 23.60 34.61
CA ASP A 276 3.55 22.32 35.20
C ASP A 276 3.31 21.26 34.13
N PHE A 277 3.94 20.10 34.27
CA PHE A 277 3.73 18.97 33.36
C PHE A 277 2.72 17.97 33.90
N ILE A 278 1.65 17.73 33.14
CA ILE A 278 0.72 16.63 33.34
C ILE A 278 1.14 15.48 32.42
N PRO A 279 1.65 14.37 32.97
CA PRO A 279 1.97 13.21 32.16
C PRO A 279 0.69 12.65 31.53
N SER A 280 0.75 12.34 30.24
CA SER A 280 -0.32 11.63 29.54
C SER A 280 0.25 10.33 28.95
N PRO A 281 -0.45 9.20 29.12
CA PRO A 281 0.00 7.93 28.57
C PRO A 281 0.15 8.03 27.06
N LEU A 282 1.08 7.23 26.52
CA LEU A 282 1.28 7.12 25.08
C LEU A 282 0.08 6.38 24.47
N THR A 283 -0.90 7.14 23.95
CA THR A 283 -2.08 6.59 23.26
C THR A 283 -2.02 6.87 21.78
N ILE A 284 -2.64 6.00 20.97
CA ILE A 284 -2.75 6.17 19.52
C ILE A 284 -3.42 7.51 19.16
N ASP A 285 -4.35 7.99 19.97
CA ASP A 285 -5.02 9.29 19.74
C ASP A 285 -4.14 10.52 20.00
N LEU A 286 -3.25 10.46 21.00
CA LEU A 286 -2.29 11.54 21.26
C LEU A 286 -1.17 11.56 20.22
N ILE A 287 -0.86 10.39 19.67
CA ILE A 287 0.00 10.25 18.51
C ILE A 287 -0.66 10.83 17.24
N ARG A 288 -1.99 10.71 17.10
CA ARG A 288 -2.78 11.18 15.94
C ARG A 288 -2.86 12.70 15.82
N LYS A 289 -3.18 13.40 16.92
CA LYS A 289 -3.64 14.79 16.86
C LYS A 289 -2.57 15.81 17.22
N GLN A 290 -1.94 15.63 18.38
CA GLN A 290 -0.94 16.56 18.91
C GLN A 290 -0.21 15.88 20.08
N ALA A 291 1.12 15.86 20.04
CA ALA A 291 1.93 15.16 21.05
C ALA A 291 1.93 15.85 22.43
N PHE A 292 1.37 17.06 22.49
CA PHE A 292 1.21 17.88 23.68
C PHE A 292 0.01 18.83 23.53
N GLU A 293 -0.49 19.31 24.66
CA GLU A 293 -1.51 20.35 24.79
C GLU A 293 -1.04 21.36 25.85
N VAL A 294 -1.13 22.65 25.53
CA VAL A 294 -0.69 23.74 26.40
C VAL A 294 -1.92 24.50 26.91
N GLU A 295 -2.16 24.41 28.21
CA GLU A 295 -3.17 25.13 28.97
C GLU A 295 -2.51 26.28 29.75
N TYR A 296 -3.26 27.34 30.05
CA TYR A 296 -2.79 28.43 30.89
C TYR A 296 -3.85 28.78 31.93
N LEU A 297 -3.38 29.18 33.12
CA LEU A 297 -4.28 29.64 34.18
C LEU A 297 -4.39 31.17 34.08
N SER A 298 -5.55 31.66 33.66
CA SER A 298 -5.90 33.07 33.76
C SER A 298 -6.01 33.46 35.25
N SER A 299 -5.54 34.66 35.62
CA SER A 299 -5.75 35.25 36.95
C SER A 299 -7.24 35.51 37.27
N LYS A 300 -8.13 35.28 36.30
CA LYS A 300 -9.60 35.23 36.44
C LYS A 300 -10.12 33.96 35.75
N GLU A 301 -10.26 32.87 36.50
CA GLU A 301 -10.81 31.55 36.13
C GLU A 301 -10.27 30.85 34.85
N PRO A 302 -10.19 29.50 34.83
CA PRO A 302 -9.66 28.78 33.68
C PRO A 302 -10.63 28.87 32.49
N ARG A 303 -10.27 29.63 31.46
CA ARG A 303 -10.97 29.57 30.17
C ARG A 303 -10.36 28.46 29.33
N THR A 304 -11.13 27.42 29.09
CA THR A 304 -10.80 26.36 28.13
C THR A 304 -10.93 26.88 26.70
N ASN A 305 -10.10 26.38 25.77
CA ASN A 305 -10.23 26.65 24.33
C ASN A 305 -11.49 26.03 23.67
N TRP A 306 -12.41 25.48 24.47
CA TRP A 306 -13.69 24.88 24.03
C TRP A 306 -14.86 25.86 23.99
N GLU A 307 -14.65 27.14 24.33
CA GLU A 307 -15.66 28.19 24.21
C GLU A 307 -15.26 29.24 23.17
N LYS A 308 -15.33 28.85 21.89
CA LYS A 308 -15.63 29.79 20.80
C LYS A 308 -16.71 29.16 19.90
N PRO A 309 -17.72 29.94 19.48
CA PRO A 309 -18.89 29.45 18.75
C PRO A 309 -18.56 28.87 17.37
#